data_AF-A0A7S7NZ41-F1
#
_entry.id   AF-A0A7S7NZ41-F1
#
_cell.length_a   1.000
_cell.length_b   1.000
_cell.length_c   1.000
_cell.angle_alpha   90.00
_cell.angle_beta   90.00
_cell.angle_gamma   90.00
#
_symmetry.space_group_name_H-M   'P 1'
#
loop_
_entity.id
_entity.type
_entity.pdbx_description
1 polymer ?
#
loop_
_entity_poly.entity_id
_entity_poly.type
_entity_poly.pdbx_seq_one_letter_code
_entity_poly.pdbx_strand_id
1 'polypeptide(L)'
;MNLRTGSTQRARRFILAAGLLLGFGAAPASAQEAGLPQADASACGSLVATEDGTPDALLADCTCAPKGCVRTQGYWGNKPDVLWPKYDRNAVFYASGLSWQQVFDSPPRGDAYYILAHQYIAAVLNLASGASAPNSLRSVVVAANIWFNTAQPGVCIKGACQLQRAWASVLDEYNNGDYPGAPQHCGED
;
A
#
# COMPACT_ATOMS: atom_id res chain seq x y z
N MET A 1 -27.04 -37.94 -46.36
CA MET A 1 -26.95 -39.15 -45.51
C MET A 1 -27.34 -38.74 -44.09
N ASN A 2 -28.59 -38.92 -43.68
CA ASN A 2 -29.23 -40.14 -43.15
C ASN A 2 -28.88 -40.46 -41.69
N LEU A 3 -29.94 -40.33 -40.87
CA LEU A 3 -30.16 -40.65 -39.45
C LEU A 3 -29.94 -42.13 -39.10
N ARG A 4 -29.71 -42.41 -37.80
CA ARG A 4 -30.29 -43.54 -37.01
C ARG A 4 -29.83 -43.38 -35.54
N THR A 5 -30.62 -42.94 -34.56
CA THR A 5 -31.77 -43.52 -33.84
C THR A 5 -31.52 -44.80 -33.03
N GLY A 6 -31.77 -44.68 -31.71
CA GLY A 6 -32.36 -45.72 -30.83
C GLY A 6 -31.40 -46.80 -30.33
N SER A 7 -31.63 -47.51 -29.22
CA SER A 7 -32.78 -47.59 -28.32
C SER A 7 -32.43 -48.61 -27.23
N THR A 8 -32.82 -48.33 -25.99
CA THR A 8 -33.33 -49.28 -24.97
C THR A 8 -32.57 -50.57 -24.62
N GLN A 9 -32.29 -50.76 -23.33
CA GLN A 9 -32.77 -51.96 -22.66
C GLN A 9 -33.11 -51.71 -21.19
N ARG A 10 -34.42 -51.73 -20.88
CA ARG A 10 -34.93 -52.00 -19.54
C ARG A 10 -34.92 -53.51 -19.34
N ALA A 11 -34.41 -54.00 -18.21
CA ALA A 11 -34.79 -55.31 -17.70
C ALA A 11 -35.01 -55.22 -16.18
N ARG A 12 -36.17 -55.75 -15.77
CA ARG A 12 -36.75 -55.69 -14.43
C ARG A 12 -36.36 -56.93 -13.62
N ARG A 13 -36.13 -56.71 -12.32
CA ARG A 13 -36.54 -57.49 -11.12
C ARG A 13 -36.28 -59.00 -11.11
N PHE A 14 -35.64 -59.51 -10.05
CA PHE A 14 -36.22 -60.51 -9.12
C PHE A 14 -35.37 -60.61 -7.82
N ILE A 15 -36.06 -61.06 -6.78
CA ILE A 15 -35.86 -60.92 -5.32
C ILE A 15 -34.97 -62.04 -4.76
N LEU A 16 -34.20 -61.81 -3.67
CA LEU A 16 -34.22 -62.64 -2.45
C LEU A 16 -33.34 -62.04 -1.32
N ALA A 17 -33.88 -62.12 -0.10
CA ALA A 17 -33.35 -61.58 1.15
C ALA A 17 -32.42 -62.56 1.87
N ALA A 18 -31.51 -62.02 2.71
CA ALA A 18 -31.18 -62.44 4.07
C ALA A 18 -29.74 -62.02 4.45
N GLY A 19 -29.55 -61.58 5.70
CA GLY A 19 -28.21 -61.60 6.32
C GLY A 19 -27.80 -60.32 7.06
N LEU A 20 -28.35 -60.16 8.25
CA LEU A 20 -27.84 -59.34 9.36
C LEU A 20 -26.31 -59.48 9.53
N LEU A 21 -25.57 -58.38 9.70
CA LEU A 21 -24.38 -58.29 10.58
C LEU A 21 -23.88 -56.83 10.73
N LEU A 22 -24.07 -56.34 11.97
CA LEU A 22 -23.23 -55.47 12.79
C LEU A 22 -22.46 -54.30 12.15
N GLY A 23 -22.77 -53.11 12.66
CA GLY A 23 -22.30 -51.83 12.13
C GLY A 23 -20.85 -51.47 12.42
N PHE A 24 -20.47 -50.38 11.77
CA PHE A 24 -19.52 -49.39 12.25
C PHE A 24 -20.04 -48.04 11.75
N GLY A 25 -20.55 -47.21 12.67
CA GLY A 25 -20.89 -45.83 12.38
C GLY A 25 -19.61 -45.01 12.26
N ALA A 26 -19.48 -44.26 11.18
CA ALA A 26 -18.52 -43.16 11.09
C ALA A 26 -18.96 -42.14 10.04
N ALA A 27 -18.95 -40.87 10.46
CA ALA A 27 -19.00 -39.62 9.69
C ALA A 27 -20.40 -39.18 9.16
N PRO A 28 -20.70 -37.86 9.15
CA PRO A 28 -19.75 -36.78 8.94
C PRO A 28 -19.50 -35.89 10.17
N ALA A 29 -18.23 -35.57 10.37
CA ALA A 29 -17.82 -34.43 11.16
C ALA A 29 -18.40 -33.17 10.53
N SER A 30 -19.17 -32.44 11.33
CA SER A 30 -19.56 -31.06 11.13
C SER A 30 -18.33 -30.22 10.77
N ALA A 31 -18.30 -29.66 9.56
CA ALA A 31 -17.43 -28.55 9.25
C ALA A 31 -17.91 -27.34 10.10
N GLN A 32 -17.28 -27.14 11.24
CA GLN A 32 -17.34 -25.86 11.94
C GLN A 32 -16.47 -24.89 11.15
N GLU A 33 -17.11 -23.92 10.50
CA GLU A 33 -16.45 -22.71 10.02
C GLU A 33 -15.75 -22.08 11.21
N ALA A 34 -14.42 -22.25 11.28
CA ALA A 34 -13.59 -21.46 12.14
C ALA A 34 -13.69 -20.02 11.60
N GLY A 35 -14.47 -19.19 12.29
CA GLY A 35 -14.53 -17.76 12.01
C GLY A 35 -13.13 -17.19 12.01
N LEU A 36 -12.75 -16.56 10.89
CA LEU A 36 -11.56 -15.73 10.81
C LEU A 36 -11.60 -14.73 11.96
N PRO A 37 -10.54 -14.59 12.77
CA PRO A 37 -10.49 -13.54 13.78
C PRO A 37 -10.62 -12.21 13.03
N GLN A 38 -11.67 -11.45 13.35
CA GLN A 38 -11.79 -10.08 12.88
C GLN A 38 -10.61 -9.31 13.46
N ALA A 39 -9.69 -8.88 12.59
CA ALA A 39 -8.56 -8.05 12.97
C ALA A 39 -9.09 -6.81 13.71
N ASP A 40 -8.71 -6.68 14.97
CA ASP A 40 -8.99 -5.49 15.75
C ASP A 40 -8.20 -4.31 15.16
N ALA A 41 -8.82 -3.14 15.15
CA ALA A 41 -8.36 -1.92 14.47
C ALA A 41 -7.09 -1.27 15.09
N SER A 42 -6.27 -2.05 15.78
CA SER A 42 -5.17 -1.58 16.63
C SER A 42 -3.77 -1.86 16.06
N ALA A 43 -3.65 -2.30 14.80
CA ALA A 43 -2.36 -2.66 14.21
C ALA A 43 -1.65 -1.53 13.43
N CYS A 44 -2.24 -0.34 13.27
CA CYS A 44 -1.62 0.74 12.48
C CYS A 44 -0.45 1.47 13.20
N GLY A 45 0.08 0.95 14.31
CA GLY A 45 0.96 1.71 15.20
C GLY A 45 2.19 1.00 15.76
N SER A 46 2.42 -0.29 15.51
CA SER A 46 3.53 -0.98 16.18
C SER A 46 4.30 -1.90 15.23
N LEU A 47 5.49 -1.45 14.84
CA LEU A 47 6.53 -2.31 14.31
C LEU A 47 7.00 -3.24 15.45
N VAL A 48 6.47 -4.45 15.50
CA VAL A 48 7.15 -5.57 16.15
C VAL A 48 7.40 -6.60 15.07
N ALA A 49 8.68 -6.78 14.74
CA ALA A 49 9.14 -7.86 13.89
C ALA A 49 8.81 -9.17 14.60
N THR A 50 7.79 -9.88 14.12
CA THR A 50 7.65 -11.30 14.40
C THR A 50 8.56 -12.05 13.43
N GLU A 51 9.42 -12.90 13.97
CA GLU A 51 10.49 -13.61 13.25
C GLU A 51 9.99 -14.74 12.34
N ASP A 52 8.67 -14.89 12.17
CA ASP A 52 8.07 -15.91 11.32
C ASP A 52 7.59 -15.28 10.00
N GLY A 53 8.55 -14.85 9.18
CA GLY A 53 8.31 -14.20 7.90
C GLY A 53 7.78 -15.18 6.84
N THR A 54 6.46 -15.23 6.66
CA THR A 54 5.87 -15.66 5.38
C THR A 54 5.79 -14.46 4.42
N PRO A 55 5.87 -14.68 3.09
CA PRO A 55 5.76 -13.59 2.10
C PRO A 55 4.45 -12.78 2.20
N ASP A 56 3.40 -13.36 2.78
CA ASP A 56 2.11 -12.70 2.99
C ASP A 56 2.13 -11.62 4.09
N ALA A 57 3.08 -11.69 5.03
CA ALA A 57 3.24 -10.66 6.07
C ALA A 57 3.84 -9.35 5.53
N LEU A 58 4.52 -9.40 4.38
CA LEU A 58 5.01 -8.20 3.67
C LEU A 58 3.89 -7.51 2.85
N LEU A 59 2.78 -8.22 2.58
CA LEU A 59 1.60 -7.72 1.87
C LEU A 59 0.45 -7.37 2.81
N ALA A 60 0.62 -7.55 4.13
CA ALA A 60 -0.31 -7.07 5.14
C ALA A 60 -0.20 -5.53 5.23
N ASP A 61 -0.72 -4.87 4.21
CA ASP A 61 -1.16 -3.51 4.34
C ASP A 61 -2.21 -3.48 5.45
N CYS A 62 -1.95 -2.74 6.52
CA CYS A 62 -2.80 -2.75 7.69
C CYS A 62 -4.23 -2.43 7.27
N THR A 63 -5.18 -3.32 7.55
CA THR A 63 -6.62 -3.17 7.25
C THR A 63 -7.32 -2.07 8.09
N CYS A 64 -6.55 -1.14 8.62
CA CYS A 64 -7.06 -0.01 9.38
C CYS A 64 -7.68 1.01 8.41
N ALA A 65 -8.85 1.52 8.78
CA ALA A 65 -9.47 2.61 8.03
C ALA A 65 -8.48 3.79 7.92
N PRO A 66 -8.30 4.40 6.72
CA PRO A 66 -7.43 5.54 6.56
C PRO A 66 -7.84 6.69 7.48
N LYS A 67 -6.86 7.35 8.10
CA LYS A 67 -7.05 8.46 9.05
C LYS A 67 -6.43 9.75 8.53
N GLY A 68 -7.09 10.87 8.80
CA GLY A 68 -6.64 12.19 8.35
C GLY A 68 -6.98 12.43 6.87
N CYS A 69 -6.25 13.33 6.25
CA CYS A 69 -6.36 13.67 4.83
C CYS A 69 -5.02 14.19 4.33
N VAL A 70 -4.81 14.15 3.01
CA VAL A 70 -3.53 14.51 2.37
C VAL A 70 -3.64 15.79 1.55
N ARG A 71 -2.51 16.49 1.43
CA ARG A 71 -2.35 17.71 0.64
C ARG A 71 -1.23 17.55 -0.38
N THR A 72 -1.38 18.23 -1.52
CA THR A 72 -0.39 18.22 -2.60
C THR A 72 0.90 18.96 -2.20
N GLN A 73 1.96 18.75 -2.97
CA GLN A 73 3.18 19.57 -2.88
C GLN A 73 2.90 21.07 -3.03
N GLY A 74 1.93 21.46 -3.87
CA GLY A 74 1.59 22.85 -4.09
C GLY A 74 1.00 23.53 -2.87
N TYR A 75 0.22 22.80 -2.06
CA TYR A 75 -0.29 23.31 -0.79
C TYR A 75 0.86 23.62 0.19
N TRP A 76 1.79 22.67 0.35
CA TRP A 76 2.90 22.81 1.31
C TRP A 76 3.94 23.86 0.87
N GLY A 77 4.32 23.84 -0.41
CA GLY A 77 5.38 24.69 -0.95
C GLY A 77 4.98 26.15 -1.15
N ASN A 78 3.70 26.43 -1.49
CA ASN A 78 3.28 27.77 -1.91
C ASN A 78 2.50 28.57 -0.85
N LYS A 79 2.16 27.98 0.30
CA LYS A 79 1.44 28.67 1.39
C LYS A 79 2.39 29.00 2.54
N PRO A 80 2.93 30.23 2.63
CA PRO A 80 3.93 30.58 3.64
C PRO A 80 3.38 30.52 5.07
N ASP A 81 2.09 30.82 5.26
CA ASP A 81 1.44 30.84 6.57
C ASP A 81 1.10 29.43 7.12
N VAL A 82 1.24 28.40 6.29
CA VAL A 82 1.04 27.01 6.72
C VAL A 82 2.29 26.56 7.50
N LEU A 83 2.07 26.26 8.79
CA LEU A 83 3.08 25.67 9.66
C LEU A 83 3.40 24.24 9.22
N TRP A 84 4.69 23.88 9.27
CA TRP A 84 5.18 22.55 8.95
C TRP A 84 5.42 21.76 10.23
N PRO A 85 4.58 20.77 10.57
CA PRO A 85 4.76 20.02 11.81
C PRO A 85 6.07 19.24 11.75
N LYS A 86 6.92 19.35 12.77
CA LYS A 86 8.22 18.65 12.92
C LYS A 86 9.31 19.03 11.90
N TYR A 87 9.03 19.90 10.93
CA TYR A 87 9.97 20.32 9.90
C TYR A 87 10.09 21.84 9.85
N ASP A 88 11.23 22.34 9.38
CA ASP A 88 11.48 23.77 9.20
C ASP A 88 11.81 24.02 7.72
N ARG A 89 11.15 25.01 7.12
CA ARG A 89 11.38 25.47 5.76
C ARG A 89 12.83 25.87 5.52
N ASN A 90 13.49 26.43 6.54
CA ASN A 90 14.85 26.95 6.46
C ASN A 90 15.93 25.93 6.83
N ALA A 91 15.55 24.76 7.37
CA ALA A 91 16.51 23.69 7.63
C ALA A 91 17.13 23.21 6.31
N VAL A 92 18.37 22.74 6.36
CA VAL A 92 19.04 22.15 5.19
C VAL A 92 18.36 20.84 4.82
N PHE A 93 18.04 20.66 3.54
CA PHE A 93 17.52 19.44 2.97
C PHE A 93 18.67 18.48 2.65
N TYR A 94 18.95 17.59 3.60
CA TYR A 94 19.96 16.53 3.48
C TYR A 94 21.29 17.02 2.90
N ALA A 95 21.83 16.33 1.89
CA ALA A 95 23.12 16.63 1.31
C ALA A 95 23.07 17.80 0.30
N SER A 96 21.90 18.30 -0.09
CA SER A 96 21.76 19.27 -1.21
C SER A 96 22.44 20.62 -1.01
N GLY A 97 22.67 21.02 0.25
CA GLY A 97 23.07 22.38 0.60
C GLY A 97 21.98 23.44 0.41
N LEU A 98 20.76 23.04 0.01
CA LEU A 98 19.58 23.90 -0.10
C LEU A 98 18.70 23.71 1.13
N SER A 99 17.95 24.74 1.50
CA SER A 99 16.86 24.58 2.48
C SER A 99 15.68 23.80 1.89
N TRP A 100 14.81 23.27 2.75
CA TRP A 100 13.61 22.57 2.29
C TRP A 100 12.70 23.45 1.41
N GLN A 101 12.56 24.74 1.73
CA GLN A 101 11.82 25.67 0.87
C GLN A 101 12.54 25.91 -0.46
N GLN A 102 13.86 26.11 -0.45
CA GLN A 102 14.63 26.28 -1.69
C GLN A 102 14.55 25.04 -2.60
N VAL A 103 14.39 23.85 -2.03
CA VAL A 103 14.12 22.63 -2.80
C VAL A 103 12.77 22.74 -3.52
N PHE A 104 11.69 23.17 -2.85
CA PHE A 104 10.41 23.42 -3.52
C PHE A 104 10.50 24.51 -4.59
N ASP A 105 11.22 25.59 -4.31
CA ASP A 105 11.39 26.70 -5.24
C ASP A 105 12.24 26.31 -6.47
N SER A 106 12.99 25.20 -6.38
CA SER A 106 13.80 24.67 -7.47
C SER A 106 12.93 23.89 -8.46
N PRO A 107 12.76 24.36 -9.71
CA PRO A 107 11.90 23.68 -10.67
C PRO A 107 12.53 22.33 -11.10
N PRO A 108 11.77 21.22 -11.10
CA PRO A 108 12.38 19.91 -11.33
C PRO A 108 13.04 19.74 -12.70
N ARG A 109 12.52 20.37 -13.76
CA ARG A 109 13.11 20.36 -15.13
C ARG A 109 13.57 18.97 -15.62
N GLY A 110 12.87 17.92 -15.23
CA GLY A 110 13.20 16.54 -15.58
C GLY A 110 14.31 15.89 -14.73
N ASP A 111 14.89 16.58 -13.76
CA ASP A 111 15.79 16.02 -12.75
C ASP A 111 15.00 15.21 -11.72
N ALA A 112 15.21 13.88 -11.69
CA ALA A 112 14.49 13.02 -10.76
C ALA A 112 14.81 13.33 -9.29
N TYR A 113 15.93 14.00 -9.00
CA TYR A 113 16.24 14.46 -7.65
C TYR A 113 15.13 15.38 -7.14
N TYR A 114 14.85 16.45 -7.88
CA TYR A 114 13.83 17.43 -7.49
C TYR A 114 12.41 16.87 -7.63
N ILE A 115 12.15 16.03 -8.64
CA ILE A 115 10.83 15.36 -8.77
C ILE A 115 10.55 14.52 -7.51
N LEU A 116 11.51 13.70 -7.08
CA LEU A 116 11.35 12.93 -5.84
C LEU A 116 11.30 13.85 -4.62
N ALA A 117 12.15 14.88 -4.56
CA ALA A 117 12.26 15.72 -3.38
C ALA A 117 10.96 16.46 -3.09
N HIS A 118 10.31 17.03 -4.10
CA HIS A 118 9.05 17.75 -3.89
C HIS A 118 7.95 16.81 -3.37
N GLN A 119 7.82 15.61 -3.97
CA GLN A 119 6.84 14.62 -3.52
C GLN A 119 7.16 14.04 -2.14
N TYR A 120 8.44 13.84 -1.84
CA TYR A 120 8.90 13.39 -0.54
C TYR A 120 8.58 14.40 0.56
N ILE A 121 8.88 15.68 0.34
CA ILE A 121 8.60 16.73 1.33
C ILE A 121 7.10 16.78 1.64
N ALA A 122 6.25 16.76 0.62
CA ALA A 122 4.80 16.75 0.81
C ALA A 122 4.32 15.50 1.56
N ALA A 123 4.86 14.33 1.26
CA ALA A 123 4.48 13.08 1.92
C ALA A 123 4.83 13.09 3.40
N VAL A 124 6.05 13.52 3.77
CA VAL A 124 6.43 13.58 5.20
C VAL A 124 5.68 14.65 5.97
N LEU A 125 5.29 15.76 5.33
CA LEU A 125 4.44 16.78 5.95
C LEU A 125 3.00 16.28 6.17
N ASN A 126 2.44 15.52 5.22
CA ASN A 126 1.14 14.86 5.39
C ASN A 126 1.17 13.88 6.57
N LEU A 127 2.20 13.02 6.64
CA LEU A 127 2.41 12.10 7.77
C LEU A 127 2.58 12.84 9.10
N ALA A 128 3.36 13.92 9.12
CA ALA A 128 3.58 14.72 10.32
C ALA A 128 2.32 15.48 10.76
N SER A 129 1.40 15.75 9.83
CA SER A 129 0.09 16.36 10.07
C SER A 129 -0.99 15.35 10.48
N GLY A 130 -0.64 14.07 10.62
CA GLY A 130 -1.52 13.03 11.15
C GLY A 130 -2.24 12.18 10.09
N ALA A 131 -1.91 12.34 8.81
CA ALA A 131 -2.39 11.41 7.79
C ALA A 131 -1.78 10.02 7.99
N SER A 132 -2.59 8.97 7.91
CA SER A 132 -2.08 7.60 7.86
C SER A 132 -1.45 7.29 6.50
N ALA A 133 -0.71 6.19 6.42
CA ALA A 133 -0.19 5.65 5.16
C ALA A 133 -0.02 4.14 5.21
N PRO A 134 -0.31 3.44 4.10
CA PRO A 134 0.06 2.05 3.84
C PRO A 134 1.54 1.71 4.09
N ASN A 135 1.83 0.46 4.47
CA ASN A 135 3.20 0.01 4.76
C ASN A 135 4.12 0.06 3.52
N SER A 136 3.56 -0.24 2.35
CA SER A 136 4.22 -0.12 1.05
C SER A 136 4.71 1.32 0.81
N LEU A 137 3.86 2.30 1.08
CA LEU A 137 4.21 3.71 0.95
C LEU A 137 5.25 4.16 1.98
N ARG A 138 5.09 3.74 3.24
CA ARG A 138 6.08 4.06 4.30
C ARG A 138 7.47 3.52 3.94
N SER A 139 7.55 2.37 3.28
CA SER A 139 8.80 1.80 2.77
C SER A 139 9.45 2.69 1.71
N VAL A 140 8.67 3.29 0.81
CA VAL A 140 9.17 4.27 -0.18
C VAL A 140 9.67 5.54 0.50
N VAL A 141 8.95 6.06 1.50
CA VAL A 141 9.40 7.23 2.28
C VAL A 141 10.74 6.94 2.97
N VAL A 142 10.90 5.77 3.59
CA VAL A 142 12.17 5.37 4.23
C VAL A 142 13.30 5.22 3.20
N ALA A 143 13.04 4.59 2.07
CA ALA A 143 14.02 4.43 1.00
C ALA A 143 14.49 5.79 0.44
N ALA A 144 13.55 6.71 0.19
CA ALA A 144 13.86 8.07 -0.25
C ALA A 144 14.67 8.85 0.79
N ASN A 145 14.28 8.79 2.07
CA ASN A 145 15.02 9.38 3.18
C ASN A 145 16.48 8.92 3.20
N ILE A 146 16.72 7.60 3.08
CA ILE A 146 18.07 7.04 3.03
C ILE A 146 18.83 7.57 1.82
N TRP A 147 18.21 7.57 0.64
CA TRP A 147 18.82 8.02 -0.60
C TRP A 147 19.24 9.50 -0.57
N PHE A 148 18.43 10.38 0.02
CA PHE A 148 18.76 11.81 0.10
C PHE A 148 19.98 12.12 0.97
N ASN A 149 20.38 11.24 1.90
CA ASN A 149 21.57 11.46 2.73
C ASN A 149 22.87 11.57 1.93
N THR A 150 22.91 11.03 0.71
CA THR A 150 24.11 11.06 -0.15
C THR A 150 23.84 11.66 -1.53
N ALA A 151 22.60 11.67 -2.00
CA ALA A 151 22.24 12.20 -3.30
C ALA A 151 22.35 13.75 -3.35
N GLN A 152 22.83 14.25 -4.50
CA GLN A 152 22.98 15.68 -4.78
C GLN A 152 22.08 16.08 -5.96
N PRO A 153 21.64 17.35 -6.04
CA PRO A 153 20.99 17.87 -7.24
C PRO A 153 21.83 17.65 -8.52
N GLY A 154 21.17 17.43 -9.65
CA GLY A 154 21.83 17.26 -10.96
C GLY A 154 22.33 15.85 -11.27
N VAL A 155 22.35 14.93 -10.29
CA VAL A 155 22.78 13.53 -10.52
C VAL A 155 21.77 12.70 -11.31
N CYS A 156 20.51 13.16 -11.40
CA CYS A 156 19.37 12.40 -11.93
C CYS A 156 18.71 13.03 -13.17
N ILE A 157 19.53 13.60 -14.07
CA ILE A 157 19.08 14.26 -15.30
C ILE A 157 18.96 13.31 -16.50
N LYS A 158 18.38 13.79 -17.61
CA LYS A 158 18.31 13.08 -18.91
C LYS A 158 17.69 11.67 -18.84
N GLY A 159 16.66 11.48 -18.01
CA GLY A 159 16.00 10.19 -17.84
C GLY A 159 16.77 9.20 -16.96
N ALA A 160 17.83 9.62 -16.27
CA ALA A 160 18.44 8.82 -15.22
C ALA A 160 17.48 8.64 -14.01
N CYS A 161 17.90 7.77 -13.07
CA CYS A 161 17.25 7.54 -11.79
C CYS A 161 15.79 7.07 -11.91
N GLN A 162 15.56 6.01 -12.70
CA GLN A 162 14.23 5.43 -12.90
C GLN A 162 13.58 4.98 -11.60
N LEU A 163 14.37 4.47 -10.66
CA LEU A 163 13.88 4.10 -9.33
C LEU A 163 13.33 5.32 -8.56
N GLN A 164 14.06 6.45 -8.56
CA GLN A 164 13.62 7.68 -7.89
C GLN A 164 12.38 8.27 -8.55
N ARG A 165 12.22 8.12 -9.87
CA ARG A 165 10.99 8.50 -10.58
C ARG A 165 9.81 7.62 -10.16
N ALA A 166 10.03 6.31 -10.05
CA ALA A 166 9.00 5.39 -9.57
C ALA A 166 8.59 5.72 -8.12
N TRP A 167 9.55 6.00 -7.24
CA TRP A 167 9.27 6.47 -5.88
C TRP A 167 8.50 7.78 -5.88
N ALA A 168 8.88 8.75 -6.72
CA ALA A 168 8.17 10.01 -6.81
C ALA A 168 6.72 9.82 -7.26
N SER A 169 6.46 8.92 -8.21
CA SER A 169 5.10 8.57 -8.67
C SER A 169 4.26 8.00 -7.53
N VAL A 170 4.80 7.07 -6.73
CA VAL A 170 4.09 6.49 -5.58
C VAL A 170 3.74 7.57 -4.55
N LEU A 171 4.69 8.47 -4.26
CA LEU A 171 4.44 9.56 -3.32
C LEU A 171 3.49 10.61 -3.89
N ASP A 172 3.45 10.79 -5.20
CA ASP A 172 2.47 11.65 -5.89
C ASP A 172 1.06 11.13 -5.78
N GLU A 173 0.81 9.85 -6.08
CA GLU A 173 -0.49 9.23 -5.86
C GLU A 173 -0.97 9.44 -4.42
N TYR A 174 -0.08 9.33 -3.43
CA TYR A 174 -0.44 9.58 -2.04
C TYR A 174 -0.72 11.03 -1.73
N ASN A 175 0.14 11.95 -2.18
CA ASN A 175 -0.06 13.37 -1.93
C ASN A 175 -1.32 13.90 -2.63
N ASN A 176 -1.75 13.23 -3.70
CA ASN A 176 -2.99 13.50 -4.44
C ASN A 176 -4.22 12.74 -3.90
N GLY A 177 -4.08 11.96 -2.83
CA GLY A 177 -5.20 11.19 -2.26
C GLY A 177 -5.69 10.02 -3.12
N ASP A 178 -4.93 9.65 -4.14
CA ASP A 178 -5.26 8.60 -5.11
C ASP A 178 -4.65 7.24 -4.75
N TYR A 179 -3.72 7.20 -3.78
CA TYR A 179 -3.06 5.95 -3.38
C TYR A 179 -4.05 4.99 -2.67
N PRO A 180 -4.24 3.74 -3.15
CA PRO A 180 -5.15 2.78 -2.54
C PRO A 180 -4.84 2.52 -1.06
N GLY A 181 -5.85 2.56 -0.20
CA GLY A 181 -5.67 2.36 1.24
C GLY A 181 -5.08 3.57 1.99
N ALA A 182 -4.83 4.69 1.31
CA ALA A 182 -4.45 5.95 1.95
C ALA A 182 -5.64 6.89 2.14
N PRO A 183 -5.51 7.92 3.01
CA PRO A 183 -6.52 8.95 3.16
C PRO A 183 -6.73 9.74 1.88
N GLN A 184 -7.98 10.15 1.66
CA GLN A 184 -8.33 11.02 0.55
C GLN A 184 -7.81 12.44 0.75
N HIS A 185 -7.87 13.24 -0.32
CA HIS A 185 -7.56 14.65 -0.26
C HIS A 185 -8.38 15.38 0.79
N CYS A 186 -7.73 16.33 1.49
CA CYS A 186 -8.46 17.23 2.34
C CYS A 186 -9.44 18.07 1.51
N GLY A 187 -10.60 18.38 2.08
CA GLY A 187 -11.55 19.31 1.47
C GLY A 187 -10.94 20.69 1.21
N GLU A 188 -11.66 21.47 0.40
CA GLU A 188 -11.39 22.90 0.30
C GLU A 188 -11.75 23.54 1.64
N ASP A 189 -10.75 24.12 2.32
CA ASP A 189 -10.95 24.99 3.48
C ASP A 189 -11.02 26.44 3.00
#